data_AF-A0A2G8K8A0-F1
#
_entry.id   AF-A0A2G8K8A0-F1
#
_cell.length_a   1.000
_cell.length_b   1.000
_cell.length_c   1.000
_cell.angle_alpha   90.00
_cell.angle_beta   90.00
_cell.angle_gamma   90.00
#
_symmetry.space_group_name_H-M   'P 1'
#
loop_
_entity.id
_entity.type
_entity.pdbx_description
1 polymer ?
#
loop_
_entity_poly.entity_id
_entity_poly.type
_entity_poly.pdbx_seq_one_letter_code
_entity_poly.pdbx_strand_id
1 'polypeptide(L)'
;MEGYEVTTMDEACKKGQVFVSATGCDDIICPRHFEQMPDNAIVCNIGHFDTEIDMKWLNANNVEKINIKAQVDRFKLCNGRHVIVLAEGGTVNLGCASGHPSFVMSTSFTNQVLAQIELWTRPEQYPVGVYRLPKKLDEEVAAAHLDHLGVKLTKLTDAQANNLGLNPEGPFKPDHYRY
;
A
#
# COMPACT_ATOMS: atom_id res chain seq x y z
N MET A 1 7.90 13.76 12.22
CA MET A 1 8.85 13.83 11.09
C MET A 1 9.83 12.70 11.29
N GLU A 2 9.82 11.71 10.41
CA GLU A 2 10.48 10.40 10.60
C GLU A 2 11.96 10.37 10.14
N GLY A 3 12.58 11.53 9.91
CA GLY A 3 14.01 11.63 9.55
C GLY A 3 14.35 11.39 8.07
N TYR A 4 13.35 11.25 7.19
CA TYR A 4 13.57 11.10 5.75
C TYR A 4 13.88 12.44 5.05
N GLU A 5 14.85 12.42 4.14
CA GLU A 5 15.05 13.50 3.18
C GLU A 5 13.87 13.53 2.20
N VAL A 6 13.22 14.69 2.07
CA VAL A 6 12.19 14.92 1.06
C VAL A 6 12.83 15.67 -0.11
N THR A 7 12.92 15.01 -1.26
CA THR A 7 13.49 15.58 -2.49
C THR A 7 12.65 15.21 -3.70
N THR A 8 12.94 15.80 -4.86
CA THR A 8 12.28 15.50 -6.13
C THR A 8 12.84 14.22 -6.76
N MET A 9 12.06 13.59 -7.64
CA MET A 9 12.53 12.44 -8.41
C MET A 9 13.70 12.79 -9.34
N ASP A 10 13.73 14.02 -9.88
CA ASP A 10 14.83 14.50 -10.73
C ASP A 10 16.18 14.57 -10.00
N GLU A 11 16.19 14.82 -8.68
CA GLU A 11 17.41 14.78 -7.87
C GLU A 11 17.67 13.40 -7.27
N ALA A 12 16.63 12.68 -6.87
CA ALA A 12 16.75 11.32 -6.32
C ALA A 12 17.30 10.33 -7.35
N CYS A 13 16.87 10.43 -8.62
CA CYS A 13 17.25 9.49 -9.68
C CYS A 13 18.76 9.46 -9.93
N LYS A 14 19.49 10.56 -9.66
CA LYS A 14 20.94 10.65 -9.86
C LYS A 14 21.75 9.88 -8.81
N LYS A 15 21.19 9.65 -7.61
CA LYS A 15 21.89 9.07 -6.45
C LYS A 15 21.31 7.75 -5.94
N GLY A 16 20.01 7.52 -6.16
CA GLY A 16 19.30 6.34 -5.67
C GLY A 16 19.77 5.04 -6.32
N GLN A 17 19.77 3.96 -5.54
CA GLN A 17 20.07 2.60 -6.01
C GLN A 17 18.81 1.73 -6.10
N VAL A 18 17.80 2.06 -5.30
CA VAL A 18 16.50 1.38 -5.28
C VAL A 18 15.42 2.45 -5.33
N PHE A 19 14.50 2.29 -6.26
CA PHE A 19 13.38 3.19 -6.48
C PHE A 19 12.08 2.41 -6.32
N VAL A 20 11.22 2.90 -5.44
CA VAL A 20 9.89 2.32 -5.17
C VAL A 20 8.85 3.40 -5.41
N SER A 21 7.99 3.21 -6.41
CA SER A 21 6.80 4.04 -6.60
C SER A 21 5.67 3.51 -5.72
N ALA A 22 5.02 4.40 -4.96
CA ALA A 22 4.01 4.06 -3.95
C ALA A 22 2.92 5.14 -3.88
N THR A 23 2.56 5.73 -5.02
CA THR A 23 1.80 6.99 -5.07
C THR A 23 0.33 6.81 -5.43
N GLY A 24 -0.01 5.74 -6.15
CA GLY A 24 -1.31 5.59 -6.80
C GLY A 24 -1.56 6.58 -7.94
N CYS A 25 -0.51 7.17 -8.51
CA CYS A 25 -0.56 8.17 -9.57
C CYS A 25 0.32 7.76 -10.76
N ASP A 26 0.00 8.25 -11.95
CA ASP A 26 0.71 7.93 -13.17
C ASP A 26 2.02 8.74 -13.31
N ASP A 27 2.93 8.27 -14.16
CA ASP A 27 4.11 9.02 -14.61
C ASP A 27 5.06 9.48 -13.48
N ILE A 28 5.32 8.59 -12.51
CA ILE A 28 6.27 8.87 -11.41
C ILE A 28 7.71 8.62 -11.85
N ILE A 29 7.96 7.49 -12.52
CA ILE A 29 9.28 7.13 -13.05
C ILE A 29 9.25 7.14 -14.58
N CYS A 30 9.65 8.29 -15.13
CA CYS A 30 9.61 8.61 -16.56
C CYS A 30 10.97 8.40 -17.26
N PRO A 31 11.02 8.51 -18.60
CA PRO A 31 12.23 8.38 -19.41
C PRO A 31 13.45 9.17 -18.90
N ARG A 32 13.24 10.46 -18.59
CA ARG A 32 14.29 11.35 -18.07
C ARG A 32 14.91 10.87 -16.75
N HIS A 33 14.18 10.08 -15.97
CA HIS A 33 14.69 9.52 -14.72
C HIS A 33 15.57 8.31 -15.00
N PHE A 34 15.12 7.36 -15.84
CA PHE A 34 15.92 6.18 -16.22
C PHE A 34 17.26 6.56 -16.83
N GLU A 35 17.27 7.58 -17.69
CA GLU A 35 18.48 8.05 -18.35
C GLU A 35 19.52 8.62 -17.37
N GLN A 36 19.12 9.00 -16.16
CA GLN A 36 19.97 9.57 -15.10
C GLN A 36 20.36 8.54 -14.03
N MET A 37 19.63 7.42 -13.92
CA MET A 37 19.84 6.40 -12.90
C MET A 37 21.24 5.78 -12.92
N PRO A 38 21.86 5.50 -11.75
CA PRO A 38 23.09 4.73 -11.67
C PRO A 38 22.97 3.36 -12.37
N ASP A 39 24.09 2.84 -12.88
CA ASP A 39 24.12 1.52 -13.51
C ASP A 39 23.65 0.43 -12.51
N ASN A 40 22.73 -0.41 -12.98
CA ASN A 40 22.05 -1.45 -12.20
C ASN A 40 21.16 -0.95 -11.06
N ALA A 41 20.66 0.29 -11.14
CA ALA A 41 19.56 0.72 -10.27
C ALA A 41 18.37 -0.25 -10.35
N ILE A 42 17.76 -0.53 -9.20
CA ILE A 42 16.56 -1.37 -9.08
C ILE A 42 15.33 -0.47 -9.05
N VAL A 43 14.35 -0.77 -9.88
CA VAL A 43 13.09 -0.02 -9.98
C VAL A 43 11.92 -0.97 -9.79
N CYS A 44 11.01 -0.61 -8.90
CA CYS A 44 9.78 -1.35 -8.68
C CYS A 44 8.63 -0.45 -8.25
N ASN A 45 7.44 -1.00 -8.33
CA ASN A 45 6.19 -0.35 -7.95
C ASN A 45 5.49 -1.18 -6.87
N ILE A 46 4.98 -0.53 -5.83
CA ILE A 46 4.12 -1.14 -4.82
C ILE A 46 2.69 -0.58 -4.87
N GLY A 47 2.44 0.37 -5.76
CA GLY A 47 1.11 0.87 -6.08
C GLY A 47 0.22 -0.19 -6.74
N HIS A 48 -1.06 0.15 -6.89
CA HIS A 48 -2.06 -0.77 -7.42
C HIS A 48 -1.96 -0.96 -8.95
N PHE A 49 -1.66 0.13 -9.68
CA PHE A 49 -1.53 0.13 -11.12
C PHE A 49 -0.06 0.19 -11.53
N ASP A 50 0.25 -0.39 -12.69
CA ASP A 50 1.58 -0.42 -13.30
C ASP A 50 1.97 0.90 -14.00
N THR A 51 1.06 1.87 -14.04
CA THR A 51 1.21 3.17 -14.69
C THR A 51 2.14 4.15 -13.96
N GLU A 52 2.58 3.84 -12.74
CA GLU A 52 3.55 4.68 -12.02
C GLU A 52 4.93 4.68 -12.69
N ILE A 53 5.24 3.64 -13.48
CA ILE A 53 6.52 3.42 -14.17
C ILE A 53 6.26 3.40 -15.67
N ASP A 54 7.00 4.18 -16.45
CA ASP A 54 6.86 4.19 -17.92
C ASP A 54 7.52 2.96 -18.57
N MET A 55 6.90 1.80 -18.36
CA MET A 55 7.30 0.51 -18.91
C MET A 55 7.17 0.46 -20.43
N LYS A 56 6.22 1.22 -20.98
CA LYS A 56 6.04 1.32 -22.44
C LYS A 56 7.29 1.93 -23.08
N TRP A 57 7.80 3.03 -22.54
CA TRP A 57 9.03 3.63 -23.05
C TRP A 57 10.23 2.71 -22.86
N LEU A 58 10.37 2.09 -21.68
CA LEU A 58 11.46 1.15 -21.37
C LEU A 58 11.52 -0.02 -22.37
N ASN A 59 10.38 -0.65 -22.66
CA ASN A 59 10.29 -1.73 -23.63
C ASN A 59 10.58 -1.27 -25.07
N ALA A 60 10.27 -0.02 -25.42
CA ALA A 60 10.50 0.53 -26.76
C ALA A 60 11.92 1.10 -26.97
N ASN A 61 12.63 1.52 -25.91
CA ASN A 61 13.87 2.30 -26.01
C ASN A 61 15.10 1.61 -25.38
N ASN A 62 14.98 0.35 -24.95
CA ASN A 62 16.13 -0.42 -24.52
C ASN A 62 16.93 -0.94 -25.73
N VAL A 63 18.24 -1.10 -25.53
CA VAL A 63 19.16 -1.77 -26.47
C VAL A 63 19.05 -3.28 -26.33
N GLU A 64 18.81 -3.76 -25.11
CA GLU A 64 18.72 -5.17 -24.78
C GLU A 64 17.87 -5.36 -23.51
N LYS A 65 16.94 -6.32 -23.54
CA LYS A 65 16.22 -6.81 -22.36
C LYS A 65 16.70 -8.23 -22.07
N ILE A 66 17.32 -8.42 -20.90
CA ILE A 66 17.70 -9.74 -20.39
C ILE A 66 16.71 -10.12 -19.28
N ASN A 67 15.95 -11.19 -19.48
CA ASN A 67 15.21 -11.79 -18.38
C ASN A 67 16.19 -12.57 -17.49
N ILE A 68 16.36 -12.12 -16.24
CA ILE A 68 17.26 -12.78 -15.27
C ILE A 68 16.55 -14.00 -14.67
N LYS A 69 15.29 -13.81 -14.29
CA LYS A 69 14.37 -14.84 -13.83
C LYS A 69 12.94 -14.31 -13.95
N ALA A 70 11.97 -15.15 -13.58
CA ALA A 70 10.58 -14.73 -13.49
C ALA A 70 10.45 -13.43 -12.66
N GLN A 71 9.79 -12.42 -13.26
CA GLN A 71 9.53 -11.10 -12.69
C GLN A 71 10.79 -10.25 -12.39
N VAL A 72 11.94 -10.58 -12.98
CA VAL A 72 13.16 -9.78 -12.88
C VAL A 72 13.79 -9.62 -14.25
N ASP A 73 13.75 -8.41 -14.77
CA ASP A 73 14.32 -8.06 -16.07
C ASP A 73 15.40 -6.99 -15.90
N ARG A 74 16.46 -7.10 -16.71
CA ARG A 74 17.52 -6.09 -16.80
C ARG A 74 17.51 -5.48 -18.19
N PHE A 75 17.30 -4.18 -18.23
CA PHE A 75 17.25 -3.38 -19.45
C PHE A 75 18.56 -2.63 -19.62
N LYS A 76 19.24 -2.81 -20.74
CA LYS A 76 20.36 -1.98 -21.16
C LYS A 76 19.83 -0.77 -21.93
N LEU A 77 20.21 0.43 -21.51
CA LEU A 77 19.80 1.70 -22.14
C LEU A 77 20.83 2.14 -23.18
N CYS A 78 20.44 3.09 -24.04
CA CYS A 78 21.31 3.66 -25.08
C CYS A 78 22.58 4.34 -24.53
N ASN A 79 22.53 4.83 -23.29
CA ASN A 79 23.69 5.41 -22.60
C ASN A 79 24.67 4.36 -22.05
N GLY A 80 24.41 3.06 -22.28
CA GLY A 80 25.24 1.95 -21.83
C GLY A 80 24.98 1.48 -20.39
N ARG A 81 24.17 2.22 -19.62
CA ARG A 81 23.76 1.83 -18.26
C ARG A 81 22.61 0.83 -18.30
N HIS A 82 22.43 0.12 -17.20
CA HIS A 82 21.38 -0.85 -17.00
C HIS A 82 20.42 -0.42 -15.91
N VAL A 83 19.16 -0.83 -16.04
CA VAL A 83 18.14 -0.73 -15.00
C VAL A 83 17.55 -2.12 -14.78
N ILE A 84 17.41 -2.53 -13.53
CA ILE A 84 16.73 -3.76 -13.14
C ILE A 84 15.30 -3.40 -12.77
N VAL A 85 14.33 -4.00 -13.44
CA VAL A 85 12.91 -3.77 -13.16
C VAL A 85 12.31 -5.03 -12.56
N LEU A 86 11.54 -4.86 -11.49
CA LEU A 86 10.81 -5.94 -10.83
C LEU A 86 9.34 -5.95 -11.30
N ALA A 87 8.81 -7.16 -11.48
CA ALA A 87 7.42 -7.44 -11.83
C ALA A 87 6.89 -6.67 -13.07
N GLU A 88 7.77 -6.31 -14.01
CA GLU A 88 7.43 -5.47 -15.17
C GLU A 88 6.66 -4.19 -14.79
N GLY A 89 6.93 -3.61 -13.61
CA GLY A 89 6.23 -2.43 -13.11
C GLY A 89 4.90 -2.68 -12.39
N GLY A 90 4.44 -3.95 -12.33
CA GLY A 90 3.31 -4.34 -11.49
C GLY A 90 3.65 -4.33 -10.00
N THR A 91 2.66 -4.62 -9.16
CA THR A 91 2.80 -4.58 -7.69
C THR A 91 3.81 -5.61 -7.19
N VAL A 92 4.98 -5.14 -6.76
CA VAL A 92 6.18 -5.96 -6.52
C VAL A 92 6.03 -6.99 -5.40
N ASN A 93 5.28 -6.69 -4.34
CA ASN A 93 5.09 -7.65 -3.23
C ASN A 93 4.27 -8.88 -3.66
N LEU A 94 3.34 -8.71 -4.61
CA LEU A 94 2.56 -9.79 -5.19
C LEU A 94 3.31 -10.47 -6.34
N GLY A 95 3.96 -9.69 -7.20
CA GLY A 95 4.66 -10.22 -8.37
C GLY A 95 5.96 -10.96 -8.04
N CYS A 96 6.70 -10.49 -7.03
CA CYS A 96 8.02 -11.04 -6.69
C CYS A 96 8.05 -11.79 -5.35
N ALA A 97 6.94 -11.83 -4.62
CA ALA A 97 6.83 -12.51 -3.33
C ALA A 97 5.40 -13.03 -3.11
N SER A 98 4.90 -13.00 -1.86
CA SER A 98 3.60 -13.57 -1.48
C SER A 98 2.61 -12.53 -0.95
N GLY A 99 2.81 -11.25 -1.25
CA GLY A 99 1.97 -10.16 -0.74
C GLY A 99 2.08 -9.97 0.78
N HIS A 100 1.02 -9.42 1.38
CA HIS A 100 0.96 -9.24 2.82
C HIS A 100 0.78 -10.59 3.56
N PRO A 101 1.37 -10.75 4.76
CA PRO A 101 1.16 -11.95 5.58
C PRO A 101 -0.31 -12.18 5.93
N SER A 102 -0.68 -13.44 6.16
CA SER A 102 -2.07 -13.84 6.44
C SER A 102 -2.72 -13.07 7.59
N PHE A 103 -1.97 -12.76 8.66
CA PHE A 103 -2.50 -12.00 9.78
C PHE A 103 -2.86 -10.55 9.41
N VAL A 104 -2.06 -9.90 8.56
CA VAL A 104 -2.36 -8.56 8.03
C VAL A 104 -3.56 -8.62 7.09
N MET A 105 -3.64 -9.66 6.25
CA MET A 105 -4.79 -9.85 5.36
C MET A 105 -6.07 -10.21 6.12
N SER A 106 -5.96 -10.86 7.28
CA SER A 106 -7.09 -11.19 8.16
C SER A 106 -7.88 -9.94 8.54
N THR A 107 -7.21 -8.84 8.93
CA THR A 107 -7.91 -7.59 9.29
C THR A 107 -8.67 -6.99 8.10
N SER A 108 -8.04 -7.02 6.91
CA SER A 108 -8.64 -6.51 5.68
C SER A 108 -9.84 -7.36 5.25
N PHE A 109 -9.73 -8.68 5.33
CA PHE A 109 -10.78 -9.61 4.90
C PHE A 109 -11.91 -9.73 5.91
N THR A 110 -11.66 -9.57 7.22
CA THR A 110 -12.76 -9.41 8.20
C THR A 110 -13.58 -8.17 7.87
N ASN A 111 -12.94 -7.02 7.58
CA ASN A 111 -13.64 -5.82 7.14
C ASN A 111 -14.48 -6.05 5.88
N GLN A 112 -13.91 -6.70 4.85
CA GLN A 112 -14.66 -7.01 3.62
C GLN A 112 -15.87 -7.91 3.90
N VAL A 113 -15.72 -8.96 4.73
CA VAL A 113 -16.82 -9.87 5.06
C VAL A 113 -17.91 -9.15 5.85
N LEU A 114 -17.56 -8.32 6.84
CA LEU A 114 -18.55 -7.52 7.57
C LEU A 114 -19.29 -6.55 6.66
N ALA A 115 -18.59 -5.90 5.73
CA ALA A 115 -19.22 -5.03 4.73
C ALA A 115 -20.17 -5.80 3.81
N GLN A 116 -19.81 -7.01 3.39
CA GLN A 116 -20.68 -7.88 2.58
C GLN A 116 -21.94 -8.29 3.36
N ILE A 117 -21.79 -8.68 4.63
CA ILE A 117 -22.92 -9.03 5.50
C ILE A 117 -23.86 -7.83 5.67
N GLU A 118 -23.32 -6.64 5.94
CA GLU A 118 -24.12 -5.44 6.18
C GLU A 118 -24.91 -5.02 4.93
N LEU A 119 -24.25 -4.98 3.76
CA LEU A 119 -24.91 -4.67 2.48
C LEU A 119 -25.95 -5.72 2.09
N TRP A 120 -25.71 -6.99 2.40
CA TRP A 120 -26.63 -8.08 2.07
C TRP A 120 -27.86 -8.11 2.99
N THR A 121 -27.67 -7.88 4.28
CA THR A 121 -28.73 -8.05 5.29
C THR A 121 -29.55 -6.78 5.56
N ARG A 122 -29.03 -5.60 5.20
CA ARG A 122 -29.67 -4.29 5.45
C ARG A 122 -29.59 -3.34 4.24
N PRO A 123 -29.90 -3.81 3.01
CA PRO A 123 -29.73 -3.00 1.79
C PRO A 123 -30.50 -1.67 1.82
N GLU A 124 -31.63 -1.61 2.52
CA GLU A 124 -32.45 -0.40 2.65
C GLU A 124 -31.76 0.75 3.41
N GLN A 125 -30.73 0.46 4.20
CA GLN A 125 -29.95 1.46 4.95
C GLN A 125 -28.85 2.09 4.09
N TYR A 126 -28.59 1.54 2.90
CA TYR A 126 -27.54 1.96 1.99
C TYR A 126 -28.11 2.31 0.61
N PRO A 127 -28.74 3.51 0.47
CA PRO A 127 -28.98 4.10 -0.84
C PRO A 127 -27.72 4.15 -1.72
N VAL A 128 -27.85 4.42 -3.01
CA VAL A 128 -26.68 4.52 -3.89
C VAL A 128 -25.72 5.60 -3.37
N GLY A 129 -24.51 5.18 -3.01
CA GLY A 129 -23.49 6.04 -2.42
C GLY A 129 -22.22 5.27 -2.05
N VAL A 130 -21.24 6.01 -1.52
CA VAL A 130 -20.00 5.44 -0.99
C VAL A 130 -20.03 5.54 0.52
N TYR A 131 -19.91 4.39 1.19
CA TYR A 131 -20.00 4.28 2.64
C TYR A 131 -18.69 3.75 3.21
N ARG A 132 -18.43 4.12 4.46
CA ARG A 132 -17.40 3.49 5.30
C ARG A 132 -18.09 2.61 6.32
N LEU A 133 -17.42 1.54 6.73
CA LEU A 133 -17.90 0.74 7.85
C LEU A 133 -18.08 1.63 9.09
N PRO A 134 -19.17 1.46 9.86
CA PRO A 134 -19.31 2.08 11.17
C PRO A 134 -18.09 1.80 12.05
N LYS A 135 -17.64 2.81 12.80
CA LYS A 135 -16.46 2.73 13.68
C LYS A 135 -16.51 1.54 14.65
N LYS A 136 -17.71 1.19 15.13
CA LYS A 136 -17.92 0.05 16.01
C LYS A 136 -17.53 -1.29 15.37
N LEU A 137 -17.77 -1.46 14.06
CA LEU A 137 -17.36 -2.68 13.35
C LEU A 137 -15.84 -2.70 13.13
N ASP A 138 -15.21 -1.56 12.88
CA ASP A 138 -13.75 -1.46 12.78
C ASP A 138 -13.06 -1.80 14.12
N GLU A 139 -13.62 -1.33 15.24
CA GLU A 139 -13.18 -1.72 16.58
C GLU A 139 -13.39 -3.22 16.88
N GLU A 140 -14.46 -3.82 16.36
CA GLU A 140 -14.72 -5.26 16.47
C GLU A 140 -13.68 -6.07 15.69
N VAL A 141 -13.31 -5.61 14.48
CA VAL A 141 -12.19 -6.19 13.73
C VAL A 141 -10.90 -6.12 14.55
N ALA A 142 -10.56 -4.96 15.10
CA ALA A 142 -9.36 -4.84 15.95
C ALA A 142 -9.41 -5.79 17.15
N ALA A 143 -10.51 -5.80 17.90
CA ALA A 143 -10.71 -6.63 19.09
C ALA A 143 -10.56 -8.13 18.79
N ALA A 144 -11.07 -8.60 17.65
CA ALA A 144 -10.97 -10.00 17.23
C ALA A 144 -9.52 -10.49 17.01
N HIS A 145 -8.57 -9.58 16.78
CA HIS A 145 -7.17 -9.91 16.52
C HIS A 145 -6.27 -9.80 17.77
N LEU A 146 -6.74 -9.18 18.86
CA LEU A 146 -5.90 -8.88 20.04
C LEU A 146 -5.45 -10.13 20.81
N ASP A 147 -6.35 -11.11 20.99
CA ASP A 147 -6.06 -12.32 21.78
C ASP A 147 -4.96 -13.15 21.12
N HIS A 148 -4.96 -13.24 19.79
CA HIS A 148 -3.90 -13.91 19.01
C HIS A 148 -2.52 -13.28 19.25
N LEU A 149 -2.47 -11.98 19.53
CA LEU A 149 -1.24 -11.24 19.84
C LEU A 149 -0.90 -11.24 21.34
N GLY A 150 -1.71 -11.90 22.19
CA GLY A 150 -1.57 -11.87 23.64
C GLY A 150 -1.86 -10.50 24.27
N VAL A 151 -2.54 -9.61 23.55
CA VAL A 151 -2.87 -8.26 24.01
C VAL A 151 -4.08 -8.31 24.94
N LYS A 152 -3.93 -7.76 26.15
CA LYS A 152 -5.02 -7.64 27.13
C LYS A 152 -5.60 -6.23 27.09
N LEU A 153 -6.83 -6.11 26.60
CA LEU A 153 -7.52 -4.83 26.53
C LEU A 153 -8.05 -4.42 27.90
N THR A 154 -7.72 -3.19 28.32
CA THR A 154 -8.29 -2.61 29.56
C THR A 154 -9.74 -2.21 29.31
N LYS A 155 -10.62 -2.53 30.25
CA LYS A 155 -12.03 -2.09 30.23
C LYS A 155 -12.21 -0.82 31.03
N LEU A 156 -12.96 0.14 30.48
CA LEU A 156 -13.35 1.34 31.21
C LEU A 156 -14.24 0.95 32.39
N THR A 157 -14.03 1.59 33.54
CA THR A 157 -15.02 1.57 34.62
C THR A 157 -16.16 2.53 34.27
N ASP A 158 -17.34 2.33 34.88
CA ASP A 158 -18.49 3.23 34.67
C ASP A 158 -18.14 4.69 34.97
N ALA A 159 -17.33 4.94 36.01
CA ALA A 159 -16.86 6.27 36.35
C ALA A 159 -15.99 6.89 35.24
N GLN A 160 -15.10 6.10 34.62
CA GLN A 160 -14.27 6.56 33.50
C GLN A 160 -15.11 6.81 32.25
N ALA A 161 -16.03 5.90 31.92
CA ALA A 161 -16.90 6.02 30.76
C ALA A 161 -17.79 7.28 30.84
N ASN A 162 -18.42 7.51 32.00
CA ASN A 162 -19.19 8.72 32.26
C ASN A 162 -18.35 9.99 32.16
N ASN A 163 -17.13 9.99 32.73
CA ASN A 163 -16.22 11.13 32.67
C ASN A 163 -15.79 11.46 31.23
N LEU A 164 -15.59 10.44 30.39
CA LEU A 164 -15.20 10.60 28.99
C LEU A 164 -16.40 10.83 28.05
N GLY A 165 -17.63 10.67 28.53
CA GLY A 165 -18.83 10.72 27.70
C GLY A 165 -18.89 9.60 26.67
N LEU A 166 -18.36 8.42 27.01
CA LEU A 166 -18.27 7.26 26.10
C LEU A 166 -19.13 6.10 26.62
N ASN A 167 -19.61 5.26 25.70
CA ASN A 167 -20.11 3.94 26.05
C ASN A 167 -18.90 3.05 26.45
N PRO A 168 -18.95 2.29 27.57
CA PRO A 168 -17.89 1.34 27.94
C PRO A 168 -17.55 0.32 26.86
N GLU A 169 -18.50 0.02 25.97
CA GLU A 169 -18.34 -0.89 24.83
C GLU A 169 -18.04 -0.16 23.52
N GLY A 170 -17.82 1.16 23.53
CA GLY A 170 -17.51 1.96 22.34
C GLY A 170 -18.74 2.39 21.50
N PRO A 171 -18.53 3.09 20.38
CA PRO A 171 -17.23 3.48 19.83
C PRO A 171 -16.44 4.45 20.73
N PHE A 172 -15.12 4.29 20.76
CA PHE A 172 -14.23 4.96 21.71
C PHE A 172 -13.65 6.29 21.22
N LYS A 173 -13.95 6.67 19.97
CA LYS A 173 -13.40 7.85 19.30
C LYS A 173 -14.44 8.51 18.40
N PRO A 174 -14.34 9.84 18.18
CA PRO A 174 -15.22 10.54 17.25
C PRO A 174 -14.88 10.20 15.78
N ASP A 175 -15.79 10.50 14.86
CA ASP A 175 -15.66 10.14 13.44
C ASP A 175 -14.49 10.82 12.72
N HIS A 176 -14.10 12.02 13.16
CA HIS A 176 -12.99 12.78 12.58
C HIS A 176 -11.60 12.36 13.10
N TYR A 177 -11.55 11.41 14.03
CA TYR A 177 -10.30 10.91 14.59
C TYR A 177 -9.50 10.14 13.54
N ARG A 178 -8.18 10.35 13.49
CA ARG A 178 -7.33 9.90 12.37
C ARG A 178 -6.80 8.46 12.50
N TYR A 179 -6.90 7.85 13.68
CA TYR A 179 -6.74 6.42 14.01
C TYR A 179 -7.26 6.17 15.41
#